data_AF-A0A168HHW6-F1
#
_entry.id   AF-A0A168HHW6-F1
#
_cell.length_a   1.000
_cell.length_b   1.000
_cell.length_c   1.000
_cell.angle_alpha   90.00
_cell.angle_beta   90.00
_cell.angle_gamma   90.00
#
_symmetry.space_group_name_H-M   'P 1'
#
loop_
_entity.id
_entity.type
_entity.pdbx_description
1 polymer ?
#
loop_
_entity_poly.entity_id
_entity_poly.type
_entity_poly.pdbx_seq_one_letter_code
_entity_poly.pdbx_strand_id
1 'polypeptide(L)'
;MGGREESGGGEHADLVAAALRAAEALGRDVADVPLTEIARQAGIARSTLLRRLGGTRGPLDEAVRAAGVDPGGRRPVRERAVAAAAALIDEHGLAAVTLEAVAIAAECSVPSVYAAFGGRTELLRVVFERYSPIVDLEKILARCDGDLRAKVLAVYRELARALLDRPRVMPAMMAELLAHPHTPDTQAMVAYHLPRVLGGVGGWLGEQIAAGRLRDLSIPLLLHQMVGPLVFHLMVRAALGPSPELDLPDLGQTCEILADAFLRATAPPSP
;
A
#
# COMPACT_ATOMS: atom_id res chain seq x y z
N MET A 1 -36.87 1.60 -17.36
CA MET A 1 -36.78 1.51 -15.88
C MET A 1 -35.36 1.88 -15.49
N GLY A 2 -35.05 3.16 -15.54
CA GLY A 2 -33.71 3.72 -15.30
C GLY A 2 -33.91 5.05 -14.59
N GLY A 3 -33.27 5.20 -13.43
CA GLY A 3 -33.46 6.37 -12.59
C GLY A 3 -33.21 6.02 -11.13
N ARG A 4 -31.93 5.87 -10.76
CA ARG A 4 -31.50 5.96 -9.34
C ARG A 4 -29.99 6.14 -9.12
N GLU A 5 -29.16 6.30 -10.15
CA GLU A 5 -27.70 6.46 -9.96
C GLU A 5 -27.18 7.91 -10.06
N GLU A 6 -27.95 8.88 -10.58
CA GLU A 6 -27.48 10.28 -10.67
C GLU A 6 -27.64 11.10 -9.37
N SER A 7 -28.46 10.63 -8.41
CA SER A 7 -28.80 11.43 -7.22
C SER A 7 -27.66 11.57 -6.20
N GLY A 8 -26.71 10.63 -6.18
CA GLY A 8 -25.60 10.65 -5.21
C GLY A 8 -24.50 11.65 -5.57
N GLY A 9 -24.19 11.79 -6.87
CA GLY A 9 -23.14 12.69 -7.34
C GLY A 9 -23.49 14.17 -7.18
N GLY A 10 -24.76 14.53 -7.44
CA GLY A 10 -25.25 15.92 -7.30
C GLY A 10 -25.29 16.39 -5.84
N GLU A 11 -25.71 15.52 -4.90
CA GLU A 11 -25.79 15.89 -3.48
C GLU A 11 -24.41 16.17 -2.86
N HIS A 12 -23.37 15.43 -3.25
CA HIS A 12 -22.01 15.69 -2.77
C HIS A 12 -21.41 16.96 -3.39
N ALA A 13 -21.74 17.29 -4.64
CA ALA A 13 -21.28 18.53 -5.29
C ALA A 13 -21.80 19.79 -4.58
N ASP A 14 -23.06 19.79 -4.14
CA ASP A 14 -23.66 20.92 -3.40
C ASP A 14 -22.98 21.13 -2.03
N LEU A 15 -22.64 20.04 -1.34
CA LEU A 15 -21.93 20.09 -0.06
C LEU A 15 -20.48 20.57 -0.21
N VAL A 16 -19.79 20.15 -1.27
CA VAL A 16 -18.44 20.65 -1.60
C VAL A 16 -18.49 22.16 -1.86
N ALA A 17 -19.43 22.64 -2.66
CA ALA A 17 -19.58 24.06 -2.95
C ALA A 17 -19.90 24.88 -1.67
N ALA A 18 -20.76 24.35 -0.79
CA ALA A 18 -21.06 24.99 0.50
C ALA A 18 -19.84 25.04 1.43
N ALA A 19 -19.04 23.98 1.46
CA ALA A 19 -17.82 23.90 2.26
C ALA A 19 -16.75 24.89 1.77
N LEU A 20 -16.58 25.03 0.45
CA LEU A 20 -15.66 26.00 -0.16
C LEU A 20 -16.08 27.45 0.14
N ARG A 21 -17.37 27.78 0.01
CA ARG A 21 -17.89 29.11 0.39
C ARG A 21 -17.70 29.40 1.88
N ALA A 22 -17.89 28.40 2.74
CA ALA A 22 -17.67 28.54 4.18
C ALA A 22 -16.20 28.80 4.51
N ALA A 23 -15.28 28.10 3.83
CA ALA A 23 -13.85 28.25 3.97
C ALA A 23 -13.37 29.65 3.55
N GLU A 24 -13.80 30.11 2.37
CA GLU A 24 -13.51 31.44 1.85
C GLU A 24 -14.03 32.54 2.80
N ALA A 25 -15.27 32.42 3.29
CA ALA A 25 -15.85 33.38 4.21
C ALA A 25 -15.13 33.46 5.57
N LEU A 26 -14.50 32.37 6.01
CA LEU A 26 -13.77 32.30 7.28
C LEU A 26 -12.26 32.53 7.15
N GLY A 27 -11.72 32.55 5.92
CA GLY A 27 -10.28 32.61 5.67
C GLY A 27 -9.51 31.41 6.25
N ARG A 28 -10.11 30.22 6.19
CA ARG A 28 -9.52 28.98 6.72
C ARG A 28 -9.56 27.88 5.68
N ASP A 29 -8.71 26.88 5.87
CA ASP A 29 -8.82 25.62 5.16
C ASP A 29 -10.20 24.99 5.37
N VAL A 30 -10.73 24.33 4.34
CA VAL A 30 -12.04 23.68 4.37
C VAL A 30 -12.16 22.75 5.58
N ALA A 31 -11.12 21.95 5.85
CA ALA A 31 -11.08 21.01 6.96
C ALA A 31 -11.23 21.66 8.35
N ASP A 32 -10.79 22.91 8.50
CA ASP A 32 -10.86 23.68 9.75
C ASP A 32 -12.19 24.43 9.93
N VAL A 33 -13.07 24.40 8.92
CA VAL A 33 -14.42 24.97 8.99
C VAL A 33 -15.34 24.08 9.84
N PRO A 34 -16.03 24.59 10.87
CA PRO A 34 -16.99 23.80 11.63
C PRO A 34 -18.13 23.24 10.76
N LEU A 35 -18.53 21.97 10.96
CA LEU A 35 -19.66 21.36 10.25
C LEU A 35 -20.97 22.15 10.40
N THR A 36 -21.14 22.90 11.50
CA THR A 36 -22.27 23.82 11.70
C THR A 36 -22.30 24.92 10.65
N GLU A 37 -21.14 25.47 10.29
CA GLU A 37 -21.03 26.55 9.33
C GLU A 37 -21.23 26.06 7.90
N ILE A 38 -20.71 24.87 7.60
CA ILE A 38 -20.96 24.19 6.31
C ILE A 38 -22.46 23.88 6.16
N ALA A 39 -23.11 23.38 7.22
CA ALA A 39 -24.55 23.11 7.22
C ALA A 39 -25.36 24.41 6.99
N ARG A 40 -24.96 25.51 7.64
CA ARG A 40 -25.55 26.85 7.45
C ARG A 40 -25.44 27.31 6.00
N GLN A 41 -24.25 27.20 5.40
CA GLN A 41 -24.00 27.57 3.99
C GLN A 41 -24.73 26.66 2.99
N ALA A 42 -25.01 25.42 3.36
CA ALA A 42 -25.81 24.47 2.59
C ALA A 42 -27.33 24.61 2.84
N GLY A 43 -27.77 25.48 3.75
CA GLY A 43 -29.19 25.66 4.07
C GLY A 43 -29.84 24.46 4.76
N ILE A 44 -29.05 23.59 5.41
CA ILE A 44 -29.54 22.37 6.07
C ILE A 44 -29.17 22.35 7.55
N ALA A 45 -29.86 21.51 8.33
CA ALA A 45 -29.50 21.27 9.72
C ALA A 45 -28.19 20.47 9.83
N ARG A 46 -27.40 20.72 10.89
CA ARG A 46 -26.15 20.01 11.18
C ARG A 46 -26.35 18.48 11.29
N SER A 47 -27.45 18.04 11.89
CA SER A 47 -27.80 16.62 12.01
C SER A 47 -28.05 15.98 10.63
N THR A 48 -28.71 16.70 9.72
CA THR A 48 -28.92 16.26 8.34
C THR A 48 -27.60 16.16 7.58
N LEU A 49 -26.70 17.14 7.74
CA LEU A 49 -25.35 17.08 7.16
C LEU A 49 -24.57 15.85 7.65
N LEU A 50 -24.47 15.65 8.97
CA LEU A 50 -23.75 14.51 9.54
C LEU A 50 -24.31 13.16 9.08
N ARG A 51 -25.64 13.04 8.99
CA ARG A 51 -26.28 11.82 8.48
C ARG A 51 -25.91 11.55 7.02
N ARG A 52 -25.85 12.59 6.18
CA ARG A 52 -25.42 12.46 4.76
C ARG A 52 -23.95 12.06 4.63
N LEU A 53 -23.11 12.48 5.56
CA LEU A 53 -21.67 12.16 5.58
C LEU A 53 -21.33 10.86 6.34
N GLY A 54 -22.32 10.00 6.62
CA GLY A 54 -22.05 8.73 7.33
C GLY A 54 -21.55 8.91 8.77
N GLY A 55 -21.90 10.04 9.40
CA GLY A 55 -21.57 10.33 10.80
C GLY A 55 -20.22 10.99 11.05
N THR A 56 -19.38 11.17 10.02
CA THR A 56 -18.07 11.80 10.17
C THR A 56 -17.82 12.83 9.08
N ARG A 57 -16.74 13.61 9.18
CA ARG A 57 -16.37 14.59 8.15
C ARG A 57 -15.67 13.95 6.93
N GLY A 58 -15.10 12.75 7.09
CA GLY A 58 -14.23 12.11 6.08
C GLY A 58 -14.78 12.13 4.65
N PRO A 59 -16.03 11.73 4.41
CA PRO A 59 -16.62 11.73 3.06
C PRO A 59 -16.71 13.13 2.42
N LEU A 60 -16.83 14.20 3.21
CA LEU A 60 -16.80 15.56 2.69
C LEU A 60 -15.40 15.94 2.20
N ASP A 61 -14.37 15.66 3.00
CA ASP A 61 -12.99 16.01 2.64
C ASP A 61 -12.52 15.18 1.43
N GLU A 62 -12.98 13.92 1.29
CA GLU A 62 -12.78 13.12 0.08
C GLU A 62 -13.47 13.71 -1.15
N ALA A 63 -14.72 14.15 -1.02
CA ALA A 63 -15.44 14.79 -2.12
C ALA A 63 -14.78 16.10 -2.57
N VAL A 64 -14.23 16.89 -1.63
CA VAL A 64 -13.46 18.11 -1.93
C VAL A 64 -12.19 17.77 -2.74
N ARG A 65 -11.46 16.72 -2.35
CA ARG A 65 -10.29 16.23 -3.11
C ARG A 65 -10.66 15.71 -4.49
N ALA A 66 -11.76 14.98 -4.62
CA ALA A 66 -12.25 14.49 -5.91
C ALA A 66 -12.63 15.64 -6.86
N ALA A 67 -13.04 16.80 -6.32
CA ALA A 67 -13.26 18.03 -7.07
C ALA A 67 -11.97 18.81 -7.40
N GLY A 68 -10.79 18.26 -7.09
CA GLY A 68 -9.49 18.85 -7.39
C GLY A 68 -9.03 19.95 -6.41
N VAL A 69 -9.70 20.10 -5.26
CA VAL A 69 -9.32 21.08 -4.24
C VAL A 69 -8.71 20.37 -3.04
N ASP A 70 -7.62 20.90 -2.49
CA ASP A 70 -7.09 20.44 -1.21
C ASP A 70 -7.96 21.02 -0.07
N PRO A 71 -8.69 20.19 0.71
CA PRO A 71 -9.47 20.69 1.83
C PRO A 71 -8.61 21.30 2.95
N GLY A 72 -7.28 21.11 2.93
CA GLY A 72 -6.38 21.62 3.97
C GLY A 72 -6.60 20.95 5.34
N GLY A 73 -6.10 21.55 6.41
CA GLY A 73 -6.14 21.00 7.77
C GLY A 73 -5.33 19.71 7.98
N ARG A 74 -5.15 19.30 9.24
CA ARG A 74 -4.34 18.10 9.56
C ARG A 74 -5.10 16.83 9.17
N ARG A 75 -4.54 16.04 8.24
CA ARG A 75 -4.99 14.66 7.90
C ARG A 75 -5.33 13.85 9.15
N PRO A 76 -6.26 12.87 9.13
CA PRO A 76 -6.61 12.07 10.31
C PRO A 76 -5.40 11.47 11.03
N VAL A 77 -5.45 11.36 12.37
CA VAL A 77 -4.35 10.80 13.19
C VAL A 77 -3.89 9.44 12.64
N ARG A 78 -4.84 8.59 12.24
CA ARG A 78 -4.55 7.28 11.65
C ARG A 78 -3.69 7.39 10.40
N GLU A 79 -4.00 8.29 9.48
CA GLU A 79 -3.22 8.48 8.25
C GLU A 79 -1.84 9.09 8.52
N ARG A 80 -1.77 10.09 9.41
CA ARG A 80 -0.49 10.71 9.79
C ARG A 80 0.43 9.71 10.49
N ALA A 81 -0.11 8.91 11.40
CA ALA A 81 0.64 7.89 12.12
C ALA A 81 1.15 6.79 11.18
N VAL A 82 0.37 6.34 10.19
CA VAL A 82 0.84 5.38 9.18
C VAL A 82 1.97 5.98 8.33
N ALA A 83 1.83 7.24 7.89
CA ALA A 83 2.87 7.91 7.12
C ALA A 83 4.14 8.13 7.94
N ALA A 84 4.01 8.57 9.20
CA ALA A 84 5.11 8.77 10.12
C ALA A 84 5.83 7.47 10.46
N ALA A 85 5.09 6.39 10.74
CA ALA A 85 5.67 5.06 10.98
C ALA A 85 6.45 4.57 9.75
N ALA A 86 5.90 4.75 8.55
CA ALA A 86 6.60 4.36 7.33
C ALA A 86 7.89 5.16 7.12
N ALA A 87 7.89 6.47 7.41
CA ALA A 87 9.11 7.31 7.38
C ALA A 87 10.14 6.87 8.44
N LEU A 88 9.70 6.52 9.65
CA LEU A 88 10.61 5.98 10.67
C LEU A 88 11.25 4.65 10.23
N ILE A 89 10.47 3.75 9.61
CA ILE A 89 11.01 2.51 9.01
C ILE A 89 12.05 2.84 7.93
N ASP A 90 11.73 3.83 7.12
CA ASP A 90 12.55 4.31 6.02
C ASP A 90 13.94 4.78 6.46
N GLU A 91 13.98 5.54 7.54
CA GLU A 91 15.18 6.22 8.01
C GLU A 91 15.98 5.39 9.03
N HIS A 92 15.28 4.62 9.87
CA HIS A 92 15.86 4.02 11.07
C HIS A 92 15.56 2.51 11.22
N GLY A 93 14.82 1.92 10.28
CA GLY A 93 14.42 0.52 10.33
C GLY A 93 13.25 0.26 11.28
N LEU A 94 12.82 -1.00 11.35
CA LEU A 94 11.57 -1.37 12.03
C LEU A 94 11.61 -1.19 13.56
N ALA A 95 12.78 -1.39 14.17
CA ALA A 95 12.97 -1.26 15.61
C ALA A 95 12.70 0.17 16.12
N ALA A 96 12.88 1.18 15.27
CA ALA A 96 12.66 2.59 15.64
C ALA A 96 11.17 2.98 15.76
N VAL A 97 10.25 2.14 15.26
CA VAL A 97 8.82 2.45 15.29
C VAL A 97 8.23 2.16 16.68
N THR A 98 8.27 3.13 17.59
CA THR A 98 7.51 3.10 18.85
C THR A 98 6.26 3.95 18.75
N LEU A 99 5.26 3.72 19.61
CA LEU A 99 4.05 4.56 19.62
C LEU A 99 4.37 6.01 19.97
N GLU A 100 5.37 6.23 20.82
CA GLU A 100 5.90 7.53 21.20
C GLU A 100 6.57 8.24 20.01
N ALA A 101 7.48 7.55 19.31
CA ALA A 101 8.17 8.11 18.14
C ALA A 101 7.17 8.45 17.04
N VAL A 102 6.19 7.58 16.82
CA VAL A 102 5.11 7.82 15.83
C VAL A 102 4.22 8.98 16.26
N ALA A 103 3.86 9.10 17.53
CA ALA A 103 3.05 10.21 18.02
C ALA A 103 3.76 11.55 17.82
N ILE A 104 5.07 11.62 18.11
CA ILE A 104 5.90 12.80 17.89
C ILE A 104 5.92 13.14 16.39
N ALA A 105 6.29 12.18 15.55
CA ALA A 105 6.40 12.38 14.09
C ALA A 105 5.06 12.66 13.40
N ALA A 106 3.94 12.17 13.95
CA ALA A 106 2.59 12.43 13.46
C ALA A 106 1.94 13.66 14.10
N GLU A 107 2.67 14.38 14.96
CA GLU A 107 2.21 15.55 15.70
C GLU A 107 0.88 15.31 16.42
N CYS A 108 0.81 14.23 17.19
CA CYS A 108 -0.33 13.88 18.03
C CYS A 108 0.10 13.33 19.38
N SER A 109 -0.87 13.05 20.26
CA SER A 109 -0.61 12.41 21.53
C SER A 109 -0.48 10.89 21.37
N VAL A 110 0.32 10.24 22.24
CA VAL A 110 0.41 8.77 22.31
C VAL A 110 -0.96 8.12 22.53
N PRO A 111 -1.83 8.63 23.43
CA PRO A 111 -3.20 8.13 23.55
C PRO A 111 -4.00 8.19 22.24
N SER A 112 -3.77 9.19 21.38
CA SER A 112 -4.44 9.26 20.07
C SER A 112 -3.97 8.17 19.11
N VAL A 113 -2.67 7.84 19.11
CA VAL A 113 -2.14 6.71 18.33
C VAL A 113 -2.69 5.40 18.89
N TYR A 114 -2.68 5.23 20.22
CA TYR A 114 -3.26 4.05 20.86
C TYR A 114 -4.76 3.89 20.56
N ALA A 115 -5.55 4.98 20.60
CA ALA A 115 -6.95 4.93 20.23
C ALA A 115 -7.18 4.59 18.74
N ALA A 116 -6.25 4.96 17.86
CA ALA A 116 -6.36 4.70 16.42
C ALA A 116 -5.99 3.27 15.99
N PHE A 117 -5.09 2.60 16.73
CA PHE A 117 -4.58 1.27 16.35
C PHE A 117 -4.65 0.21 17.45
N GLY A 118 -4.84 0.58 18.71
CA GLY A 118 -4.80 -0.37 19.84
C GLY A 118 -3.41 -0.91 20.18
N GLY A 119 -2.36 -0.57 19.43
CA GLY A 119 -0.98 -0.97 19.73
C GLY A 119 -0.04 -0.88 18.54
N ARG A 120 1.25 -1.16 18.79
CA ARG A 120 2.33 -1.15 17.78
C ARG A 120 2.11 -2.18 16.69
N THR A 121 1.74 -3.42 17.05
CA THR A 121 1.57 -4.52 16.10
C THR A 121 0.49 -4.21 15.06
N GLU A 122 -0.64 -3.64 15.48
CA GLU A 122 -1.72 -3.25 14.56
C GLU A 122 -1.34 -2.02 13.71
N LEU A 123 -0.62 -1.05 14.26
CA LEU A 123 -0.05 0.04 13.47
C LEU A 123 0.87 -0.51 12.36
N LEU A 124 1.79 -1.41 12.72
CA LEU A 124 2.70 -2.04 11.76
C LEU A 124 1.94 -2.83 10.70
N ARG A 125 0.91 -3.60 11.09
CA ARG A 125 0.03 -4.30 10.15
C ARG A 125 -0.56 -3.36 9.10
N VAL A 126 -1.09 -2.21 9.50
CA VAL A 126 -1.67 -1.22 8.59
C VAL A 126 -0.61 -0.57 7.71
N VAL A 127 0.58 -0.29 8.25
CA VAL A 127 1.71 0.21 7.46
C VAL A 127 2.10 -0.80 6.39
N PHE A 128 2.28 -2.07 6.75
CA PHE A 128 2.63 -3.11 5.79
C PHE A 128 1.54 -3.32 4.75
N GLU A 129 0.26 -3.32 5.14
CA GLU A 129 -0.86 -3.42 4.19
C GLU A 129 -0.83 -2.27 3.16
N ARG A 130 -0.50 -1.06 3.59
CA ARG A 130 -0.43 0.11 2.70
C ARG A 130 0.76 0.09 1.74
N TYR A 131 1.91 -0.41 2.16
CA TYR A 131 3.16 -0.36 1.38
C TYR A 131 3.59 -1.72 0.81
N SER A 132 2.78 -2.76 0.99
CA SER A 132 3.03 -4.09 0.42
C SER A 132 2.62 -4.12 -1.06
N PRO A 133 3.40 -4.78 -1.94
CA PRO A 133 3.06 -4.94 -3.35
C PRO A 133 1.93 -5.95 -3.59
N ILE A 134 1.46 -6.67 -2.56
CA ILE A 134 0.55 -7.81 -2.73
C ILE A 134 -0.72 -7.42 -3.50
N VAL A 135 -1.33 -6.27 -3.17
CA VAL A 135 -2.56 -5.80 -3.84
C VAL A 135 -2.30 -5.50 -5.32
N ASP A 136 -1.17 -4.89 -5.66
CA ASP A 136 -0.83 -4.56 -7.04
C ASP A 136 -0.40 -5.80 -7.83
N LEU A 137 0.26 -6.76 -7.19
CA LEU A 137 0.55 -8.08 -7.76
C LEU A 137 -0.74 -8.84 -8.09
N GLU A 138 -1.73 -8.86 -7.19
CA GLU A 138 -3.03 -9.48 -7.46
C GLU A 138 -3.71 -8.86 -8.69
N LYS A 139 -3.70 -7.52 -8.80
CA LYS A 139 -4.24 -6.81 -9.99
C LYS A 139 -3.50 -7.17 -11.27
N ILE A 140 -2.16 -7.27 -11.22
CA ILE A 140 -1.33 -7.67 -12.36
C ILE A 140 -1.72 -9.07 -12.83
N LEU A 141 -1.82 -10.02 -11.89
CA LEU A 141 -2.08 -11.42 -12.19
C LEU A 141 -3.51 -11.67 -12.69
N ALA A 142 -4.47 -10.88 -12.21
CA ALA A 142 -5.88 -10.97 -12.60
C ALA A 142 -6.18 -10.45 -14.04
N ARG A 143 -5.25 -9.75 -14.70
CA ARG A 143 -5.44 -9.29 -16.08
C ARG A 143 -5.52 -10.48 -17.05
N CYS A 144 -6.45 -10.46 -17.99
CA CYS A 144 -6.66 -11.56 -18.95
C CYS A 144 -6.08 -11.20 -20.33
N ASP A 145 -4.79 -11.43 -20.53
CA ASP A 145 -4.09 -11.28 -21.82
C ASP A 145 -3.35 -12.55 -22.27
N GLY A 146 -3.35 -13.61 -21.45
CA GLY A 146 -2.87 -14.95 -21.81
C GLY A 146 -1.35 -15.12 -21.92
N ASP A 147 -0.57 -14.04 -21.82
CA ASP A 147 0.89 -14.10 -21.90
C ASP A 147 1.53 -14.32 -20.52
N LEU A 148 1.92 -15.58 -20.27
CA LEU A 148 2.64 -15.97 -19.05
C LEU A 148 3.93 -15.16 -18.86
N ARG A 149 4.68 -14.90 -19.94
CA ARG A 149 5.94 -14.17 -19.85
C ARG A 149 5.70 -12.72 -19.49
N ALA A 150 4.75 -12.04 -20.14
CA ALA A 150 4.39 -10.68 -19.78
C ALA A 150 3.95 -10.55 -18.33
N LYS A 151 3.16 -11.51 -17.80
CA LYS A 151 2.76 -11.54 -16.40
C LYS A 151 3.93 -11.69 -15.44
N VAL A 152 4.82 -12.67 -15.69
CA VAL A 152 6.02 -12.85 -14.86
C VAL A 152 6.88 -11.59 -14.88
N LEU A 153 7.11 -11.00 -16.05
CA LEU A 153 7.88 -9.76 -16.16
C LEU A 153 7.23 -8.58 -15.42
N ALA A 154 5.91 -8.44 -15.49
CA ALA A 154 5.17 -7.42 -14.74
C ALA A 154 5.31 -7.62 -13.23
N VAL A 155 5.28 -8.87 -12.76
CA VAL A 155 5.53 -9.22 -11.36
C VAL A 155 6.95 -8.84 -10.92
N TYR A 156 7.98 -9.15 -11.72
CA TYR A 156 9.36 -8.73 -11.41
C TYR A 156 9.51 -7.21 -11.33
N ARG A 157 8.87 -6.47 -12.25
CA ARG A 157 8.88 -5.00 -12.24
C ARG A 157 8.20 -4.43 -10.99
N GLU A 158 7.06 -4.99 -10.59
CA GLU A 158 6.37 -4.52 -9.38
C GLU A 158 7.15 -4.86 -8.10
N LEU A 159 7.76 -6.05 -8.01
CA LEU A 159 8.64 -6.39 -6.90
C LEU A 159 9.85 -5.46 -6.83
N ALA A 160 10.48 -5.16 -7.98
CA ALA A 160 11.62 -4.26 -8.04
C ALA A 160 11.23 -2.85 -7.57
N ARG A 161 10.07 -2.35 -8.01
CA ARG A 161 9.51 -1.07 -7.56
C ARG A 161 9.31 -1.07 -6.04
N ALA A 162 8.64 -2.07 -5.49
CA ALA A 162 8.36 -2.15 -4.05
C ALA A 162 9.61 -2.29 -3.17
N LEU A 163 10.71 -2.83 -3.72
CA LEU A 163 11.99 -2.96 -3.02
C LEU A 163 12.85 -1.68 -3.10
N LEU A 164 12.58 -0.77 -4.04
CA LEU A 164 13.39 0.43 -4.28
C LEU A 164 12.69 1.73 -3.86
N ASP A 165 11.37 1.80 -4.02
CA ASP A 165 10.57 2.97 -3.72
C ASP A 165 10.62 3.33 -2.23
N ARG A 166 10.54 4.65 -1.95
CA ARG A 166 10.41 5.17 -0.59
C ARG A 166 8.91 5.36 -0.27
N PRO A 167 8.45 4.99 0.95
CA PRO A 167 9.23 4.42 2.03
C PRO A 167 9.56 2.93 1.84
N ARG A 168 10.79 2.52 2.14
CA ARG A 168 11.40 1.18 2.00
C ARG A 168 10.91 0.21 3.08
N VAL A 169 9.60 0.09 3.19
CA VAL A 169 8.93 -0.74 4.18
C VAL A 169 9.18 -2.22 3.92
N MET A 170 9.10 -2.68 2.66
CA MET A 170 9.29 -4.09 2.32
C MET A 170 10.73 -4.56 2.58
N PRO A 171 11.81 -3.86 2.16
CA PRO A 171 13.17 -4.23 2.54
C PRO A 171 13.40 -4.29 4.06
N ALA A 172 12.88 -3.32 4.82
CA ALA A 172 13.03 -3.31 6.27
C ALA A 172 12.31 -4.49 6.94
N MET A 173 11.13 -4.86 6.45
CA MET A 173 10.42 -6.06 6.88
C MET A 173 11.21 -7.33 6.59
N MET A 174 11.81 -7.46 5.40
CA MET A 174 12.62 -8.63 5.05
C MET A 174 13.88 -8.73 5.92
N ALA A 175 14.53 -7.59 6.20
CA ALA A 175 15.65 -7.53 7.11
C ALA A 175 15.27 -7.96 8.53
N GLU A 176 14.12 -7.49 9.04
CA GLU A 176 13.62 -7.91 10.36
C GLU A 176 13.34 -9.42 10.41
N LEU A 177 12.66 -9.96 9.39
CA LEU A 177 12.33 -11.38 9.34
C LEU A 177 13.59 -12.27 9.31
N LEU A 178 14.64 -11.82 8.63
CA LEU A 178 15.93 -12.51 8.57
C LEU A 178 16.70 -12.41 9.90
N ALA A 179 16.70 -11.24 10.55
CA ALA A 179 17.46 -11.02 11.77
C ALA A 179 16.77 -11.59 13.03
N HIS A 180 15.44 -11.47 13.12
CA HIS A 180 14.66 -11.79 14.32
C HIS A 180 13.36 -12.57 14.01
N PRO A 181 13.43 -13.77 13.39
CA PRO A 181 12.27 -14.48 12.85
C PRO A 181 11.19 -14.88 13.88
N HIS A 182 11.53 -14.94 15.16
CA HIS A 182 10.65 -15.47 16.22
C HIS A 182 10.15 -14.40 17.20
N THR A 183 10.18 -13.13 16.81
CA THR A 183 9.58 -12.06 17.61
C THR A 183 8.05 -12.05 17.45
N PRO A 184 7.30 -11.51 18.43
CA PRO A 184 5.85 -11.36 18.30
C PRO A 184 5.43 -10.58 17.05
N ASP A 185 6.18 -9.54 16.68
CA ASP A 185 5.86 -8.74 15.49
C ASP A 185 6.12 -9.50 14.20
N THR A 186 7.26 -10.17 14.05
CA THR A 186 7.54 -10.97 12.84
C THR A 186 6.56 -12.14 12.70
N GLN A 187 6.18 -12.77 13.81
CA GLN A 187 5.17 -13.82 13.81
C GLN A 187 3.79 -13.29 13.40
N ALA A 188 3.36 -12.15 13.94
CA ALA A 188 2.10 -11.52 13.56
C ALA A 188 2.09 -11.10 12.08
N MET A 189 3.21 -10.56 11.59
CA MET A 189 3.37 -10.20 10.19
C MET A 189 3.28 -11.42 9.27
N VAL A 190 4.00 -12.50 9.58
CA VAL A 190 3.94 -13.75 8.81
C VAL A 190 2.51 -14.31 8.82
N ALA A 191 1.87 -14.37 9.98
CA ALA A 191 0.50 -14.87 10.12
C ALA A 191 -0.51 -14.06 9.27
N TYR A 192 -0.31 -12.75 9.14
CA TYR A 192 -1.20 -11.88 8.37
C TYR A 192 -0.90 -11.90 6.86
N HIS A 193 0.37 -11.82 6.47
CA HIS A 193 0.75 -11.65 5.06
C HIS A 193 0.89 -12.96 4.29
N LEU A 194 1.33 -14.05 4.94
CA LEU A 194 1.56 -15.32 4.25
C LEU A 194 0.28 -15.87 3.58
N PRO A 195 -0.90 -15.89 4.24
CA PRO A 195 -2.13 -16.33 3.58
C PRO A 195 -2.47 -15.50 2.34
N ARG A 196 -2.18 -14.18 2.37
CA ARG A 196 -2.46 -13.29 1.24
C ARG A 196 -1.51 -13.51 0.07
N VAL A 197 -0.22 -13.71 0.34
CA VAL A 197 0.77 -14.09 -0.68
C VAL A 197 0.41 -15.43 -1.33
N LEU A 198 0.03 -16.43 -0.52
CA LEU A 198 -0.38 -17.74 -1.01
C LEU A 198 -1.70 -17.68 -1.78
N GLY A 199 -2.67 -16.89 -1.34
CA GLY A 199 -3.95 -16.71 -2.04
C GLY A 199 -3.82 -15.94 -3.36
N GLY A 200 -2.92 -14.95 -3.43
CA GLY A 200 -2.66 -14.18 -4.64
C GLY A 200 -1.69 -14.88 -5.58
N VAL A 201 -0.40 -14.65 -5.38
CA VAL A 201 0.67 -15.17 -6.26
C VAL A 201 0.71 -16.70 -6.22
N GLY A 202 0.56 -17.31 -5.04
CA GLY A 202 0.55 -18.76 -4.90
C GLY A 202 -0.59 -19.45 -5.64
N GLY A 203 -1.81 -18.89 -5.55
CA GLY A 203 -2.99 -19.35 -6.28
C GLY A 203 -2.77 -19.29 -7.79
N TRP A 204 -2.28 -18.16 -8.29
CA TRP A 204 -1.95 -18.00 -9.70
C TRP A 204 -0.88 -18.99 -10.19
N LEU A 205 0.18 -19.23 -9.41
CA LEU A 205 1.20 -20.24 -9.73
C LEU A 205 0.57 -21.64 -9.81
N GLY A 206 -0.32 -21.99 -8.88
CA GLY A 206 -1.08 -23.24 -8.90
C GLY A 206 -1.92 -23.42 -10.16
N GLU A 207 -2.59 -22.35 -10.62
CA GLU A 207 -3.33 -22.35 -11.89
C GLU A 207 -2.41 -22.59 -13.10
N GLN A 208 -1.17 -22.05 -13.08
CA GLN A 208 -0.22 -22.28 -14.17
C GLN A 208 0.30 -23.73 -14.20
N ILE A 209 0.49 -24.35 -13.03
CA ILE A 209 0.83 -25.77 -12.91
C ILE A 209 -0.32 -26.63 -13.44
N ALA A 210 -1.55 -26.38 -12.98
CA ALA A 210 -2.72 -27.14 -13.42
C ALA A 210 -2.97 -27.03 -14.94
N ALA A 211 -2.63 -25.89 -15.53
CA ALA A 211 -2.69 -25.68 -16.97
C ALA A 211 -1.49 -26.26 -17.76
N GLY A 212 -0.56 -26.96 -17.09
CA GLY A 212 0.63 -27.55 -17.72
C GLY A 212 1.62 -26.52 -18.26
N ARG A 213 1.56 -25.26 -17.81
CA ARG A 213 2.46 -24.18 -18.24
C ARG A 213 3.71 -24.07 -17.35
N LEU A 214 3.61 -24.52 -16.10
CA LEU A 214 4.73 -24.65 -15.18
C LEU A 214 4.87 -26.10 -14.72
N ARG A 215 6.09 -26.50 -14.38
CA ARG A 215 6.37 -27.78 -13.73
C ARG A 215 5.67 -27.88 -12.38
N ASP A 216 5.26 -29.10 -12.02
CA ASP A 216 4.69 -29.40 -10.71
C ASP A 216 5.79 -29.32 -9.63
N LEU A 217 5.82 -28.18 -8.94
CA LEU A 217 6.73 -27.87 -7.85
C LEU A 217 5.94 -27.31 -6.66
N SER A 218 6.53 -27.46 -5.48
CA SER A 218 6.06 -26.81 -4.26
C SER A 218 5.89 -25.30 -4.48
N ILE A 219 4.69 -24.77 -4.21
CA ILE A 219 4.38 -23.33 -4.35
C ILE A 219 5.36 -22.45 -3.55
N PRO A 220 5.69 -22.75 -2.27
CA PRO A 220 6.76 -22.04 -1.56
C PRO A 220 8.09 -22.01 -2.32
N LEU A 221 8.49 -23.11 -2.96
CA LEU A 221 9.75 -23.16 -3.70
C LEU A 221 9.70 -22.29 -4.95
N LEU A 222 8.58 -22.26 -5.67
CA LEU A 222 8.38 -21.37 -6.81
C LEU A 222 8.42 -19.89 -6.39
N LEU A 223 7.80 -19.54 -5.26
CA LEU A 223 7.87 -18.20 -4.69
C LEU A 223 9.32 -17.81 -4.34
N HIS A 224 10.08 -18.71 -3.70
CA HIS A 224 11.49 -18.48 -3.39
C HIS A 224 12.34 -18.31 -4.66
N GLN A 225 12.12 -19.13 -5.70
CA GLN A 225 12.80 -19.01 -6.99
C GLN A 225 12.47 -17.70 -7.71
N MET A 226 11.22 -17.22 -7.60
CA MET A 226 10.80 -15.97 -8.20
C MET A 226 11.42 -14.75 -7.50
N VAL A 227 11.35 -14.72 -6.17
CA VAL A 227 11.71 -13.54 -5.37
C VAL A 227 13.22 -13.48 -5.06
N GLY A 228 13.84 -14.61 -4.74
CA GLY A 228 15.20 -14.69 -4.21
C GLY A 228 16.27 -13.99 -5.08
N PRO A 229 16.39 -14.33 -6.38
CA PRO A 229 17.38 -13.72 -7.27
C PRO A 229 17.26 -12.20 -7.37
N LEU A 230 16.02 -11.67 -7.42
CA LEU A 230 15.78 -10.23 -7.50
C LEU A 230 16.19 -9.53 -6.22
N VAL A 231 15.78 -10.06 -5.06
CA VAL A 231 16.12 -9.49 -3.75
C VAL A 231 17.64 -9.48 -3.57
N PHE A 232 18.32 -10.57 -3.89
CA PHE A 232 19.78 -10.65 -3.79
C PHE A 232 20.46 -9.65 -4.72
N HIS A 233 20.01 -9.56 -5.99
CA HIS A 233 20.56 -8.58 -6.94
C HIS A 233 20.42 -7.14 -6.43
N LEU A 234 19.22 -6.76 -5.95
CA LEU A 234 18.96 -5.40 -5.46
C LEU A 234 19.74 -5.07 -4.19
N MET A 235 19.88 -6.03 -3.27
CA MET A 235 20.71 -5.90 -2.07
C MET A 235 22.18 -5.65 -2.42
N VAL A 236 22.75 -6.47 -3.32
CA VAL A 236 24.14 -6.37 -3.74
C VAL A 236 24.37 -5.07 -4.52
N ARG A 237 23.48 -4.72 -5.44
CA ARG A 237 23.54 -3.46 -6.21
C ARG A 237 23.53 -2.24 -5.29
N ALA A 238 22.70 -2.24 -4.25
CA ALA A 238 22.64 -1.13 -3.28
C ALA A 238 23.92 -1.02 -2.45
N ALA A 239 24.52 -2.15 -2.05
CA ALA A 239 25.73 -2.18 -1.23
C ALA A 239 26.98 -1.73 -2.00
N LEU A 240 27.07 -2.04 -3.29
CA LEU A 240 28.24 -1.73 -4.12
C LEU A 240 28.22 -0.31 -4.69
N GLY A 241 27.06 0.31 -4.81
CA GLY A 241 26.91 1.60 -5.50
C GLY A 241 27.29 1.53 -6.99
N PRO A 242 27.48 2.67 -7.66
CA PRO A 242 28.00 2.71 -9.03
C PRO A 242 29.46 2.24 -9.05
N SER A 243 29.70 0.97 -9.37
CA SER A 243 31.05 0.42 -9.52
C SER A 243 31.34 0.14 -11.00
N PRO A 244 32.37 0.76 -11.59
CA PRO A 244 32.77 0.50 -12.98
C PRO A 244 33.37 -0.90 -13.19
N GLU A 245 33.73 -1.60 -12.12
CA GLU A 245 34.32 -2.94 -12.16
C GLU A 245 33.26 -4.04 -12.29
N LEU A 246 32.00 -3.73 -11.99
CA LEU A 246 30.88 -4.65 -12.05
C LEU A 246 29.89 -4.17 -13.12
N ASP A 247 29.93 -4.83 -14.29
CA ASP A 247 28.97 -4.60 -15.37
C ASP A 247 27.60 -5.17 -14.99
N LEU A 248 26.86 -4.40 -14.18
CA LEU A 248 25.51 -4.73 -13.76
C LEU A 248 24.50 -4.15 -14.77
N PRO A 249 23.62 -4.99 -15.36
CA PRO A 249 22.54 -4.52 -16.23
C PRO A 249 21.69 -3.43 -15.58
N ASP A 250 21.03 -2.60 -16.38
CA ASP A 250 20.00 -1.72 -15.85
C ASP A 250 18.83 -2.54 -15.26
N LEU A 251 17.99 -1.91 -14.44
CA LEU A 251 16.94 -2.61 -13.71
C LEU A 251 15.90 -3.25 -14.63
N GLY A 252 15.57 -2.61 -15.76
CA GLY A 252 14.64 -3.14 -16.74
C GLY A 252 15.18 -4.41 -17.37
N GLN A 253 16.44 -4.38 -17.80
CA GLN A 253 17.14 -5.54 -18.35
C GLN A 253 17.27 -6.67 -17.32
N THR A 254 17.61 -6.36 -16.06
CA THR A 254 17.64 -7.35 -14.98
C THR A 254 16.28 -8.04 -14.80
N CYS A 255 15.17 -7.28 -14.80
CA CYS A 255 13.83 -7.87 -14.65
C CYS A 255 13.50 -8.83 -15.80
N GLU A 256 13.88 -8.49 -17.03
CA GLU A 256 13.70 -9.37 -18.20
C GLU A 256 14.52 -10.65 -18.08
N ILE A 257 15.81 -10.54 -17.74
CA ILE A 257 16.70 -11.69 -17.58
C ILE A 257 16.19 -12.63 -16.49
N LEU A 258 15.77 -12.09 -15.33
CA LEU A 258 15.28 -12.89 -14.22
C LEU A 258 13.91 -13.53 -14.51
N ALA A 259 13.01 -12.82 -15.19
CA ALA A 259 11.75 -13.38 -15.65
C ALA A 259 11.97 -14.57 -16.59
N ASP A 260 12.87 -14.42 -17.57
CA ASP A 260 13.22 -15.49 -18.50
C ASP A 260 13.92 -16.67 -17.81
N ALA A 261 14.79 -16.38 -16.83
CA ALA A 261 15.45 -17.42 -16.03
C ALA A 261 14.43 -18.21 -15.20
N PHE A 262 13.48 -17.54 -14.55
CA PHE A 262 12.41 -18.19 -13.80
C PHE A 262 11.58 -19.11 -14.70
N LEU A 263 11.13 -18.62 -15.86
CA LEU A 263 10.33 -19.41 -16.80
C LEU A 263 11.09 -20.62 -17.33
N ARG A 264 12.37 -20.49 -17.67
CA ARG A 264 13.19 -21.63 -18.11
C ARG A 264 13.37 -22.66 -16.99
N ALA A 265 13.63 -22.23 -15.76
CA ALA A 265 13.82 -23.12 -14.62
C ALA A 265 12.53 -23.85 -14.20
N THR A 266 11.38 -23.26 -14.53
CA THR A 266 10.05 -23.73 -14.16
C THR A 266 9.24 -24.27 -15.34
N ALA A 267 9.84 -24.39 -16.51
CA ALA A 267 9.20 -25.01 -17.66
C ALA A 267 8.87 -26.49 -17.37
N PRO A 268 7.74 -27.01 -17.86
CA PRO A 268 7.45 -28.44 -17.86
C PRO A 268 8.58 -29.21 -18.58
N PRO A 269 8.85 -30.46 -18.19
CA PRO A 269 9.81 -31.29 -18.91
C PRO A 269 9.39 -31.43 -20.38
N SER A 270 10.34 -31.30 -21.30
CA SER A 270 10.10 -31.61 -22.71
C SER A 270 9.62 -33.06 -22.84
N PRO A 271 8.60 -33.34 -23.67
CA PRO A 271 8.12 -34.69 -23.92
C PRO A 271 9.19 -35.59 -24.55
#